data_AF-A0A917WNC4-F1
#
_entry.id   AF-A0A917WNC4-F1
#
_cell.length_a   1.000
_cell.length_b   1.000
_cell.length_c   1.000
_cell.angle_alpha   90.00
_cell.angle_beta   90.00
_cell.angle_gamma   90.00
#
_symmetry.space_group_name_H-M   'P 1'
#
loop_
_entity.id
_entity.type
_entity.pdbx_description
1 polymer ?
#
loop_
_entity_poly.entity_id
_entity_poly.type
_entity_poly.pdbx_seq_one_letter_code
_entity_poly.pdbx_strand_id
1 'polypeptide(L)'
;MVEFKTQIVPPALAINDVTTDVFFNQPPVIELVCPEKVVVCGKLTKVINYTAVLENGDQIPNTLVDEASFQCVIDREDANEGDEFDVVGYAVLCEGTPRLINRGTRPALSAPGTEDVYWRLVEKDIIKVCIRKSE
;
A
#
# COMPACT_ATOMS: atom_id res chain seq x y z
N MET A 1 -7.98 -3.24 -6.38
CA MET A 1 -6.64 -2.62 -6.42
C MET A 1 -6.61 -1.58 -5.33
N VAL A 2 -5.52 -1.52 -4.56
CA VAL A 2 -5.32 -0.56 -3.47
C VAL A 2 -4.14 0.33 -3.85
N GLU A 3 -4.28 1.64 -3.72
CA GLU A 3 -3.23 2.60 -4.06
C GLU A 3 -2.63 3.18 -2.78
N PHE A 4 -1.31 3.01 -2.64
CA PHE A 4 -0.53 3.66 -1.60
C PHE A 4 0.09 4.95 -2.16
N LYS A 5 0.01 6.02 -1.38
CA LYS A 5 0.61 7.31 -1.71
C LYS A 5 1.39 7.84 -0.51
N THR A 6 2.47 7.15 -0.18
CA THR A 6 3.24 7.40 1.01
C THR A 6 4.11 8.64 0.87
N GLN A 7 4.06 9.52 1.87
CA GLN A 7 5.01 10.60 2.02
C GLN A 7 6.30 10.06 2.63
N ILE A 8 7.45 10.41 2.04
CA ILE A 8 8.76 9.95 2.48
C ILE A 8 9.49 11.13 3.12
N VAL A 9 9.63 11.07 4.45
CA VAL A 9 10.38 12.05 5.24
C VAL A 9 11.28 11.31 6.22
N PRO A 10 12.62 11.47 6.14
CA PRO A 10 13.38 12.25 5.15
C PRO A 10 13.27 11.67 3.72
N PRO A 11 13.57 12.43 2.63
CA PRO A 11 13.34 11.96 1.27
C PRO A 11 14.27 10.80 0.87
N ALA A 12 13.83 9.97 -0.07
CA ALA A 12 14.59 8.86 -0.60
C ALA A 12 15.61 9.30 -1.66
N LEU A 13 16.78 8.65 -1.69
CA LEU A 13 17.85 8.90 -2.66
C LEU A 13 17.47 8.43 -4.08
N ALA A 14 17.19 7.13 -4.24
CA ALA A 14 16.91 6.54 -5.54
C ALA A 14 15.94 5.36 -5.44
N ILE A 15 15.28 5.04 -6.56
CA ILE A 15 14.28 3.95 -6.62
C ILE A 15 14.91 2.56 -6.40
N ASN A 16 16.17 2.37 -6.80
CA ASN A 16 16.86 1.09 -6.69
C ASN A 16 17.12 0.67 -5.24
N ASP A 17 17.08 1.64 -4.31
CA ASP A 17 17.27 1.39 -2.88
C ASP A 17 15.94 1.24 -2.13
N VAL A 18 14.80 1.33 -2.83
CA VAL A 18 13.47 1.20 -2.23
C VAL A 18 13.00 -0.25 -2.34
N THR A 19 12.67 -0.84 -1.20
CA THR A 19 11.98 -2.13 -1.12
C THR A 19 10.67 -1.97 -0.39
N THR A 20 9.63 -2.60 -0.91
CA THR A 20 8.29 -2.61 -0.32
C THR A 20 7.85 -4.03 -0.02
N ASP A 21 7.07 -4.20 1.03
CA ASP A 21 6.42 -5.46 1.41
C ASP A 21 4.98 -5.14 1.83
N VAL A 22 4.01 -5.78 1.19
CA VAL A 22 2.58 -5.48 1.37
C VAL A 22 1.84 -6.71 1.88
N PHE A 23 1.14 -6.56 3.01
CA PHE A 23 0.44 -7.67 3.63
C PHE A 23 -0.86 -7.23 4.34
N PHE A 24 -1.69 -8.23 4.62
CA PHE A 24 -2.86 -8.07 5.48
C PHE A 24 -2.45 -8.28 6.93
N ASN A 25 -2.42 -7.22 7.72
CA ASN A 25 -2.21 -7.33 9.16
C ASN A 25 -3.47 -7.85 9.89
N GLN A 26 -4.64 -7.71 9.27
CA GLN A 26 -5.91 -8.23 9.75
C GLN A 26 -6.73 -8.78 8.57
N PRO A 27 -7.55 -9.83 8.79
CA PRO A 27 -8.49 -10.29 7.79
C PRO A 27 -9.45 -9.17 7.36
N PRO A 28 -9.79 -9.07 6.06
CA PRO A 28 -10.94 -8.27 5.61
C PRO A 28 -12.23 -8.80 6.25
N VAL A 29 -13.24 -7.95 6.32
CA VAL A 29 -14.55 -8.28 6.91
C VAL A 29 -15.69 -7.92 5.95
N ILE A 30 -16.81 -8.62 6.08
CA ILE A 30 -18.05 -8.23 5.42
C ILE A 30 -18.60 -7.00 6.15
N GLU A 31 -18.78 -5.90 5.42
CA GLU A 31 -19.31 -4.65 5.96
C GLU A 31 -20.82 -4.57 5.78
N LEU A 32 -21.33 -4.94 4.61
CA LEU A 32 -22.74 -4.85 4.27
C LEU A 32 -23.11 -5.88 3.20
N VAL A 33 -24.34 -6.38 3.27
CA VAL A 33 -24.95 -7.23 2.25
C VAL A 33 -26.20 -6.54 1.74
N CYS A 34 -26.29 -6.37 0.43
CA CYS A 34 -27.43 -5.81 -0.27
C CYS A 34 -27.90 -6.80 -1.35
N PRO A 35 -29.11 -6.61 -1.91
CA PRO A 35 -29.51 -7.35 -3.10
C PRO A 35 -28.42 -7.30 -4.17
N GLU A 36 -27.99 -8.48 -4.62
CA GLU A 36 -26.98 -8.72 -5.66
C GLU A 36 -25.54 -8.27 -5.32
N LYS A 37 -25.27 -7.76 -4.11
CA LYS A 37 -23.98 -7.14 -3.76
C LYS A 37 -23.52 -7.48 -2.34
N VAL A 38 -22.24 -7.77 -2.20
CA VAL A 38 -21.57 -7.90 -0.89
C VAL A 38 -20.45 -6.87 -0.81
N VAL A 39 -20.49 -6.02 0.21
CA VAL A 39 -19.47 -5.00 0.48
C VAL A 39 -18.46 -5.57 1.48
N VAL A 40 -17.19 -5.54 1.10
CA VAL A 40 -16.07 -6.00 1.92
C VAL A 40 -15.17 -4.81 2.19
N CYS A 41 -14.77 -4.65 3.45
CA CYS A 41 -13.75 -3.67 3.83
C CYS A 41 -12.55 -4.35 4.48
N GLY A 42 -11.42 -3.66 4.42
CA GLY A 42 -10.19 -4.15 5.02
C GLY A 42 -9.09 -3.11 4.97
N LYS A 43 -7.91 -3.50 5.43
CA LYS A 43 -6.73 -2.64 5.47
C LYS A 43 -5.51 -3.43 5.06
N LEU A 44 -4.70 -2.84 4.19
CA LEU A 44 -3.36 -3.32 3.88
C LEU A 44 -2.33 -2.52 4.66
N THR A 45 -1.29 -3.21 5.10
CA THR A 45 -0.10 -2.62 5.70
C THR A 45 1.04 -2.75 4.71
N LYS A 46 1.84 -1.70 4.59
CA LYS A 46 3.02 -1.64 3.73
C LYS A 46 4.24 -1.24 4.55
N VAL A 47 5.29 -2.03 4.48
CA VAL A 47 6.61 -1.69 5.02
C VAL A 47 7.48 -1.21 3.86
N ILE A 48 8.12 -0.05 4.02
CA ILE A 48 8.95 0.58 3.00
C ILE A 48 10.34 0.79 3.60
N ASN A 49 11.35 0.15 3.04
CA ASN A 49 12.75 0.39 3.41
C ASN A 49 13.45 1.15 2.28
N TYR A 50 14.22 2.18 2.64
CA TYR A 50 14.91 3.04 1.68
C TYR A 50 16.11 3.75 2.30
N THR A 51 16.99 4.28 1.44
CA THR A 51 18.06 5.20 1.85
C THR A 51 17.52 6.63 1.93
N ALA A 52 17.44 7.17 3.13
CA ALA A 52 17.02 8.53 3.42
C ALA A 52 18.19 9.52 3.31
N VAL A 53 17.95 10.70 2.73
CA VAL A 53 18.95 11.78 2.62
C VAL A 53 18.59 12.93 3.55
N LEU A 54 19.47 13.19 4.52
CA LEU A 54 19.31 14.26 5.51
C LEU A 54 19.67 15.64 4.93
N GLU A 55 19.42 16.69 5.71
CA GLU A 55 19.62 18.07 5.26
C GLU A 55 21.08 18.41 4.96
N ASN A 56 22.00 17.77 5.68
CA ASN A 56 23.44 17.90 5.51
C ASN A 56 24.00 17.00 4.40
N GLY A 57 23.16 16.20 3.74
CA GLY A 57 23.57 15.25 2.70
C GLY A 57 23.92 13.85 3.22
N ASP A 58 23.84 13.62 4.54
CA ASP A 58 24.07 12.28 5.11
C ASP A 58 23.02 11.29 4.61
N GLN A 59 23.47 10.09 4.27
CA GLN A 59 22.63 8.99 3.79
C GLN A 59 22.49 7.94 4.89
N ILE A 60 21.26 7.63 5.29
CA ILE A 60 20.99 6.65 6.34
C ILE A 60 19.91 5.66 5.88
N PRO A 61 19.97 4.38 6.29
CA PRO A 61 18.85 3.47 6.11
C PRO A 61 17.65 3.96 6.92
N ASN A 62 16.45 3.86 6.35
CA ASN A 62 15.21 4.19 7.03
C ASN A 62 14.08 3.23 6.67
N THR A 63 13.12 3.09 7.57
CA THR A 63 11.94 2.24 7.42
C THR A 63 10.69 3.03 7.76
N LEU A 64 9.68 2.95 6.91
CA LEU A 64 8.35 3.52 7.13
C LEU A 64 7.30 2.42 7.07
N VAL A 65 6.23 2.60 7.84
CA VAL A 65 5.03 1.78 7.76
C VAL A 65 3.89 2.67 7.33
N ASP A 66 3.20 2.27 6.27
CA ASP A 66 2.01 2.94 5.75
C ASP A 66 0.83 1.96 5.75
N GLU A 67 -0.38 2.50 5.83
CA GLU A 67 -1.59 1.70 5.82
C GLU A 67 -2.62 2.30 4.86
N ALA A 68 -3.26 1.43 4.08
CA ALA A 68 -4.31 1.83 3.16
C ALA A 68 -5.56 0.99 3.42
N SER A 69 -6.63 1.65 3.83
CA SER A 69 -7.96 1.05 3.87
C SER A 69 -8.52 0.88 2.47
N PHE A 70 -9.26 -0.20 2.25
CA PHE A 70 -10.00 -0.42 1.02
C PHE A 70 -11.43 -0.85 1.33
N GLN A 71 -12.31 -0.55 0.38
CA GLN A 71 -13.66 -1.06 0.32
C GLN A 71 -13.88 -1.57 -1.10
N CYS A 72 -14.42 -2.77 -1.24
CA CYS A 72 -14.79 -3.31 -2.54
C CYS A 72 -16.20 -3.90 -2.50
N VAL A 73 -16.84 -3.84 -3.66
CA VAL A 73 -18.15 -4.43 -3.88
C VAL A 73 -17.96 -5.68 -4.74
N ILE A 74 -18.51 -6.79 -4.29
CA ILE A 74 -18.51 -8.07 -4.99
C ILE A 74 -19.93 -8.33 -5.49
N ASP A 75 -20.05 -8.53 -6.79
CA ASP A 75 -21.32 -8.89 -7.42
C ASP A 75 -21.67 -10.35 -7.08
N ARG A 76 -22.85 -10.55 -6.48
CA ARG A 76 -23.36 -11.84 -6.01
C ARG A 76 -24.86 -11.91 -6.21
N GLU A 77 -25.31 -12.46 -7.32
CA GLU A 77 -26.74 -12.59 -7.67
C GLU A 77 -27.57 -13.34 -6.60
N ASP A 78 -26.92 -14.19 -5.80
CA ASP A 78 -27.54 -14.94 -4.70
C ASP A 78 -27.54 -14.22 -3.34
N ALA A 79 -27.07 -12.97 -3.30
CA ALA A 79 -27.09 -12.12 -2.10
C ALA A 79 -28.39 -11.32 -2.01
N ASN A 80 -29.00 -11.31 -0.83
CA ASN A 80 -30.14 -10.50 -0.42
C ASN A 80 -29.86 -9.85 0.94
N GLU A 81 -30.62 -8.82 1.26
CA GLU A 81 -30.54 -8.17 2.57
C GLU A 81 -30.80 -9.18 3.71
N GLY A 82 -29.90 -9.21 4.70
CA GLY A 82 -29.95 -10.14 5.82
C GLY A 82 -29.26 -11.49 5.59
N ASP A 83 -28.79 -11.79 4.37
CA ASP A 83 -27.93 -12.96 4.14
C ASP A 83 -26.59 -12.81 4.85
N GLU A 84 -26.07 -13.92 5.39
CA GLU A 84 -24.73 -13.97 6.00
C GLU A 84 -23.68 -14.44 4.99
N PHE A 85 -22.51 -13.82 5.06
CA PHE A 85 -21.35 -14.14 4.23
C PHE A 85 -20.09 -14.16 5.09
N ASP A 86 -19.15 -15.01 4.71
CA ASP A 86 -17.85 -15.14 5.35
C ASP A 86 -16.73 -14.86 4.36
N VAL A 87 -15.67 -14.20 4.84
CA VAL A 87 -14.40 -14.11 4.11
C VAL A 87 -13.63 -15.42 4.29
N VAL A 88 -13.56 -16.22 3.22
CA VAL A 88 -12.92 -17.55 3.23
C VAL A 88 -11.48 -17.54 2.74
N GLY A 89 -10.98 -16.40 2.27
CA GLY A 89 -9.59 -16.23 1.89
C GLY A 89 -9.28 -14.83 1.41
N TYR A 90 -8.04 -14.42 1.58
CA TYR A 90 -7.53 -13.13 1.12
C TYR A 90 -6.03 -13.23 0.85
N ALA A 91 -5.55 -12.50 -0.15
CA ALA A 91 -4.14 -12.49 -0.52
C ALA A 91 -3.77 -11.23 -1.31
N VAL A 92 -2.53 -10.80 -1.18
CA VAL A 92 -1.91 -9.87 -2.13
C VAL A 92 -1.46 -10.71 -3.32
N LEU A 93 -2.03 -10.44 -4.50
CA LEU A 93 -1.73 -11.20 -5.72
C LEU A 93 -0.49 -10.68 -6.42
N CYS A 94 -0.30 -9.37 -6.42
CA CYS A 94 0.81 -8.70 -7.06
C CYS A 94 1.05 -7.37 -6.36
N GLU A 95 2.30 -7.16 -5.98
CA GLU A 95 2.78 -5.85 -5.56
C GLU A 95 3.01 -4.99 -6.80
N GLY A 96 2.56 -3.75 -6.76
CA GLY A 96 2.75 -2.81 -7.85
C GLY A 96 4.21 -2.40 -7.98
N THR A 97 4.61 -1.91 -9.16
CA THR A 97 5.94 -1.31 -9.28
C THR A 97 5.98 0.02 -8.51
N PRO A 98 6.89 0.19 -7.53
CA PRO A 98 7.06 1.44 -6.81
C PRO A 98 7.44 2.59 -7.76
N ARG A 99 6.84 3.76 -7.58
CA ARG A 99 7.20 4.98 -8.32
C ARG A 99 7.52 6.11 -7.37
N LEU A 100 8.77 6.55 -7.39
CA LEU A 100 9.18 7.76 -6.70
C LEU A 100 8.76 8.99 -7.52
N ILE A 101 8.09 9.93 -6.86
CA ILE A 101 7.64 11.20 -7.43
C ILE A 101 7.95 12.34 -6.45
N ASN A 102 7.62 13.57 -6.85
CA ASN A 102 7.98 14.78 -6.13
C ASN A 102 9.51 14.88 -5.97
N ARG A 103 10.21 15.02 -7.10
CA ARG A 103 11.67 15.12 -7.18
C ARG A 103 12.16 16.50 -6.77
N GLY A 104 13.32 16.55 -6.16
CA GLY A 104 14.08 17.76 -5.83
C GLY A 104 15.52 17.38 -5.48
N THR A 105 16.22 18.23 -4.73
CA THR A 105 17.66 18.06 -4.50
C THR A 105 18.06 18.25 -3.03
N ARG A 106 19.07 17.50 -2.57
CA ARG A 106 19.79 17.69 -1.29
C ARG A 106 21.30 17.80 -1.55
N PRO A 107 22.10 18.33 -0.61
CA PRO A 107 23.56 18.30 -0.73
C PRO A 107 24.07 16.86 -0.91
N ALA A 108 25.08 16.67 -1.76
CA ALA A 108 25.73 15.36 -1.90
C ALA A 108 26.68 15.10 -0.71
N LEU A 109 26.79 13.83 -0.31
CA LEU A 109 27.66 13.40 0.80
C LEU A 109 29.14 13.77 0.56
N SER A 110 29.58 13.71 -0.69
CA SER A 110 30.94 14.07 -1.12
C SER A 110 30.92 15.31 -2.00
N ALA A 111 31.38 16.43 -1.45
CA ALA A 111 31.37 17.73 -2.10
C ALA A 111 32.36 17.84 -3.28
N PRO A 112 32.12 18.76 -4.25
CA PRO A 112 30.92 19.62 -4.37
C PRO A 112 29.86 19.01 -5.31
N GLY A 113 28.60 18.95 -4.86
CA GLY A 113 27.46 18.47 -5.67
C GLY A 113 26.11 18.45 -4.93
N THR A 114 25.06 18.13 -5.67
CA THR A 114 23.71 17.85 -5.13
C THR A 114 23.23 16.48 -5.63
N GLU A 115 22.51 15.76 -4.80
CA GLU A 115 21.84 14.51 -5.18
C GLU A 115 20.35 14.77 -5.44
N ASP A 116 19.80 14.04 -6.40
CA ASP A 116 18.36 13.95 -6.58
C ASP A 116 17.74 13.19 -5.42
N VAL A 117 16.60 13.67 -4.94
CA VAL A 117 15.84 13.04 -3.87
C VAL A 117 14.34 13.12 -4.12
N TYR A 118 13.58 12.23 -3.50
CA TYR A 118 12.15 12.04 -3.74
C TYR A 118 11.37 11.98 -2.43
N TRP A 119 10.29 12.77 -2.34
CA TRP A 119 9.48 12.89 -1.12
C TRP A 119 8.20 12.06 -1.14
N ARG A 120 7.96 11.29 -2.20
CA ARG A 120 6.72 10.53 -2.32
C ARG A 120 6.91 9.24 -3.09
N LEU A 121 6.34 8.17 -2.54
CA LEU A 121 6.24 6.86 -3.18
C LEU A 121 4.78 6.62 -3.56
N VAL A 122 4.54 6.18 -4.79
CA VAL A 122 3.22 5.74 -5.25
C VAL A 122 3.32 4.32 -5.78
N GLU A 123 2.43 3.46 -5.30
CA GLU A 123 2.40 2.05 -5.68
C GLU A 123 0.95 1.54 -5.66
N LYS A 124 0.64 0.60 -6.54
CA LYS A 124 -0.71 0.07 -6.73
C LYS A 124 -0.70 -1.44 -6.65
N ASP A 125 -1.31 -1.97 -5.60
CA ASP A 125 -1.27 -3.39 -5.29
C ASP A 125 -2.59 -4.06 -5.66
N ILE A 126 -2.49 -5.29 -6.18
CA ILE A 126 -3.64 -6.09 -6.54
C ILE A 126 -3.89 -7.09 -5.41
N ILE A 127 -5.10 -7.06 -4.86
CA ILE A 127 -5.54 -8.00 -3.84
C ILE A 127 -6.67 -8.87 -4.36
N LYS A 128 -6.81 -10.03 -3.74
CA LYS A 128 -7.94 -10.94 -3.87
C LYS A 128 -8.60 -11.09 -2.51
N VAL A 129 -9.92 -11.02 -2.50
CA VAL A 129 -10.74 -11.45 -1.36
C VAL A 129 -11.78 -12.43 -1.88
N CYS A 130 -11.88 -13.56 -1.22
CA CYS A 130 -12.84 -14.62 -1.51
C CYS A 130 -13.91 -14.61 -0.43
N ILE A 131 -15.16 -14.59 -0.84
CA ILE A 131 -16.31 -14.68 0.07
C ILE A 131 -17.11 -15.95 -0.23
N ARG A 132 -17.79 -16.47 0.78
CA ARG A 132 -18.75 -17.58 0.66
C ARG A 132 -20.03 -17.19 1.40
N LYS A 133 -21.18 -17.58 0.86
CA LYS A 133 -22.45 -17.44 1.57
C LYS A 133 -22.49 -18.46 2.71
N SER A 134 -22.82 -18.02 3.91
CA SER A 134 -22.94 -18.92 5.07
C SER A 134 -24.22 -19.76 4.90
N GLU A 135 -24.19 -21.01 5.37
CA GLU A 135 -25.34 -21.94 5.29
C GLU A 135 -26.43 -21.63 6.33
#